data_AF-A0A6G0EGK3-F1
#
_entry.id   AF-A0A6G0EGK3-F1
#
_cell.length_a   1.000
_cell.length_b   1.000
_cell.length_c   1.000
_cell.angle_alpha   90.00
_cell.angle_beta   90.00
_cell.angle_gamma   90.00
#
_symmetry.space_group_name_H-M   'P 1'
#
loop_
_entity.id
_entity.type
_entity.pdbx_description
1 polymer ?
#
loop_
_entity_poly.entity_id
_entity_poly.type
_entity_poly.pdbx_seq_one_letter_code
_entity_poly.pdbx_strand_id
1 'polypeptide(L)'
;MTPDDFRRYVSDRYDDVVVDEAWGEQGLFYNPGGRLPRGTYFVTVKDRDSENDAASHLYRDGVWRVNLGIGDATYRRLFGARPERPPKGGVVDTGHDFTALDELHPHPVYGWAGWVSIVSPSETTVESVLRPLLDEAYDRAGAQFSKRVSAASATAGQ
;
A
#
# COMPACT_ATOMS: atom_id res chain seq x y z
N MET A 1 5.24 12.23 -12.55
CA MET A 1 5.36 12.12 -11.09
C MET A 1 6.50 11.18 -10.70
N THR A 2 7.38 11.61 -9.78
CA THR A 2 8.43 10.77 -9.18
C THR A 2 7.95 10.07 -7.89
N PRO A 3 8.67 9.07 -7.34
CA PRO A 3 8.36 8.49 -6.02
C PRO A 3 8.30 9.55 -4.91
N ASP A 4 9.18 10.55 -4.97
CA ASP A 4 9.28 11.63 -3.99
C ASP A 4 8.07 12.57 -4.06
N ASP A 5 7.68 12.95 -5.29
CA ASP A 5 6.49 13.74 -5.54
C ASP A 5 5.23 13.02 -5.04
N PHE A 6 5.14 11.71 -5.26
CA PHE A 6 4.00 10.91 -4.79
C PHE A 6 3.94 10.83 -3.27
N ARG A 7 5.07 10.57 -2.59
CA ARG A 7 5.13 10.55 -1.13
C ARG A 7 4.72 11.90 -0.55
N ARG A 8 5.22 12.99 -1.14
CA ARG A 8 4.83 14.35 -0.77
C ARG A 8 3.34 14.60 -1.01
N TYR A 9 2.79 14.19 -2.15
CA TYR A 9 1.36 14.29 -2.44
C TYR A 9 0.50 13.62 -1.36
N VAL A 10 0.89 12.43 -0.90
CA VAL A 10 0.17 11.74 0.18
C VAL A 10 0.32 12.47 1.52
N SER A 11 1.53 12.89 1.88
CA SER A 11 1.80 13.61 3.14
C SER A 11 1.14 15.00 3.19
N ASP A 12 1.02 15.70 2.07
CA ASP A 12 0.36 17.01 1.99
C ASP A 12 -1.18 16.87 2.02
N ARG A 13 -1.71 15.69 1.67
CA ARG A 13 -3.16 15.42 1.60
C ARG A 13 -3.74 14.93 2.92
N TYR A 14 -3.00 14.18 3.71
CA TYR A 14 -3.50 13.49 4.89
C TYR A 14 -2.73 13.90 6.15
N ASP A 15 -3.48 14.17 7.21
CA ASP A 15 -2.91 14.49 8.52
C ASP A 15 -2.25 13.26 9.16
N ASP A 16 -1.33 13.51 10.10
CA ASP A 16 -0.71 12.47 10.94
C ASP A 16 -0.02 11.32 10.17
N VAL A 17 0.40 11.58 8.93
CA VAL A 17 1.19 10.65 8.12
C VAL A 17 2.66 10.72 8.50
N VAL A 18 3.19 9.56 8.90
CA VAL A 18 4.62 9.34 9.13
C VAL A 18 5.18 8.54 7.95
N VAL A 19 6.27 9.03 7.36
CA VAL A 19 7.05 8.31 6.36
C VAL A 19 8.24 7.65 7.06
N ASP A 20 8.38 6.34 6.92
CA ASP A 20 9.49 5.57 7.51
C ASP A 20 9.97 4.50 6.52
N GLU A 21 11.25 4.16 6.60
CA GLU A 21 11.78 3.00 5.88
C GLU A 21 11.42 1.72 6.65
N ALA A 22 10.65 0.85 6.01
CA ALA A 22 10.25 -0.42 6.59
C ALA A 22 10.45 -1.53 5.56
N TRP A 23 11.11 -2.61 5.96
CA TRP A 23 11.33 -3.80 5.12
C TRP A 23 12.01 -3.51 3.77
N GLY A 24 12.85 -2.47 3.71
CA GLY A 24 13.55 -2.07 2.50
C GLY A 24 12.70 -1.27 1.50
N GLU A 25 11.54 -0.78 1.92
CA GLU A 25 10.68 0.11 1.13
C GLU A 25 10.24 1.32 1.98
N GLN A 26 9.70 2.34 1.31
CA GLN A 26 9.19 3.53 1.98
C GLN A 26 7.73 3.30 2.35
N GLY A 27 7.44 3.19 3.64
CA GLY A 27 6.09 3.04 4.15
C GLY A 27 5.50 4.38 4.59
N LEU A 28 4.21 4.57 4.35
CA LEU A 28 3.44 5.69 4.90
C LEU A 28 2.43 5.14 5.89
N PHE A 29 2.44 5.73 7.08
CA PHE A 29 1.73 5.23 8.24
C PHE A 29 0.86 6.33 8.86
N TYR A 30 -0.36 6.00 9.22
CA TYR A 30 -1.19 6.86 10.06
C TYR A 30 -0.79 6.68 11.53
N ASN A 31 -0.33 7.75 12.19
CA ASN A 31 0.17 7.68 13.58
C ASN A 31 -0.06 8.98 14.39
N PRO A 32 -1.32 9.38 14.63
CA PRO A 32 -1.61 10.61 15.35
C PRO A 32 -1.01 10.58 16.75
N GLY A 33 -0.25 11.64 17.06
CA GLY A 33 0.45 11.79 18.33
C GLY A 33 1.51 10.72 18.63
N GLY A 34 1.98 9.96 17.62
CA GLY A 34 3.05 8.97 17.79
C GLY A 34 2.72 7.84 18.76
N ARG A 35 1.43 7.51 18.96
CA ARG A 35 0.98 6.60 20.02
C ARG A 35 1.35 5.13 19.79
N LEU A 36 1.70 4.77 18.56
CA LEU A 36 2.25 3.46 18.22
C LEU A 36 3.69 3.64 17.69
N PRO A 37 4.60 2.65 17.86
CA PRO A 37 5.99 2.79 17.40
C PRO A 37 6.14 3.20 15.93
N ARG A 38 5.25 2.72 15.05
CA ARG A 38 5.20 3.10 13.63
C ARG A 38 3.82 3.51 13.13
N GLY A 39 2.77 3.49 13.95
CA GLY A 39 1.39 3.68 13.47
C GLY A 39 0.83 2.48 12.70
N THR A 40 -0.14 2.75 11.81
CA THR A 40 -0.75 1.76 10.91
C THR A 40 -0.40 2.10 9.46
N TYR A 41 0.29 1.19 8.78
CA TYR A 41 0.70 1.35 7.39
C TYR A 41 -0.49 1.24 6.44
N PHE A 42 -0.48 2.05 5.38
CA PHE A 42 -1.56 2.05 4.37
C PHE A 42 -1.06 2.27 2.94
N VAL A 43 0.14 2.83 2.76
CA VAL A 43 0.82 2.93 1.47
C VAL A 43 2.25 2.42 1.60
N THR A 44 2.75 1.77 0.56
CA THR A 44 4.20 1.60 0.38
C THR A 44 4.64 2.05 -1.01
N VAL A 45 5.85 2.59 -1.08
CA VAL A 45 6.51 3.06 -2.30
C VAL A 45 7.86 2.36 -2.39
N LYS A 46 8.10 1.68 -3.50
CA LYS A 46 9.35 0.95 -3.75
C LYS A 46 9.86 1.16 -5.16
N ASP A 47 11.17 1.21 -5.31
CA ASP A 47 11.90 1.46 -6.55
C ASP A 47 12.83 0.29 -6.92
N ARG A 48 12.76 -0.81 -6.16
CA ARG A 48 13.59 -2.00 -6.35
C ARG A 48 12.86 -3.27 -5.98
N ASP A 49 13.17 -4.35 -6.67
CA ASP A 49 12.67 -5.67 -6.33
C ASP A 49 13.31 -6.21 -5.05
N SER A 50 12.64 -7.14 -4.39
CA SER A 50 13.18 -7.88 -3.23
C SER A 50 13.08 -9.38 -3.45
N GLU A 51 13.80 -10.16 -2.66
CA GLU A 51 13.79 -11.64 -2.74
C GLU A 51 12.36 -12.23 -2.72
N ASN A 52 11.43 -11.58 -1.99
CA ASN A 52 10.06 -12.07 -1.83
C ASN A 52 9.04 -11.29 -2.66
N ASP A 53 9.45 -10.30 -3.45
CA ASP A 53 8.57 -9.45 -4.25
C ASP A 53 9.34 -8.81 -5.42
N ALA A 54 9.42 -9.56 -6.53
CA ALA A 54 10.15 -9.21 -7.73
C ALA A 54 9.31 -9.22 -9.03
N ALA A 55 8.00 -9.50 -8.93
CA ALA A 55 7.14 -9.68 -10.10
C ALA A 55 6.94 -8.42 -10.94
N SER A 56 7.28 -7.24 -10.41
CA SER A 56 7.09 -5.96 -11.08
C SER A 56 8.30 -5.49 -11.89
N HIS A 57 9.42 -6.22 -11.84
CA HIS A 57 10.64 -5.90 -12.59
C HIS A 57 11.08 -4.43 -12.39
N LEU A 58 11.24 -4.02 -11.13
CA LEU A 58 11.56 -2.64 -10.78
C LEU A 58 13.03 -2.27 -11.02
N TYR A 59 13.86 -3.20 -11.48
CA TYR A 59 15.22 -2.92 -11.95
C TYR A 59 15.27 -2.09 -13.24
N ARG A 60 14.13 -1.88 -13.91
CA ARG A 60 14.00 -1.02 -15.09
C ARG A 60 14.27 0.44 -14.70
N ASP A 61 15.02 1.17 -15.52
CA ASP A 61 15.40 2.55 -15.23
C ASP A 61 14.16 3.45 -15.03
N GLY A 62 14.16 4.22 -13.93
CA GLY A 62 13.06 5.11 -13.55
C GLY A 62 11.73 4.43 -13.17
N VAL A 63 11.69 3.10 -13.04
CA VAL A 63 10.47 2.36 -12.70
C VAL A 63 10.32 2.19 -11.19
N TRP A 64 9.13 2.43 -10.68
CA TRP A 64 8.81 2.30 -9.26
C TRP A 64 7.38 1.79 -9.09
N ARG A 65 6.97 1.44 -7.88
CA ARG A 65 5.63 0.92 -7.61
C ARG A 65 5.07 1.54 -6.34
N VAL A 66 3.79 1.87 -6.40
CA VAL A 66 2.97 2.19 -5.23
C VAL A 66 2.08 1.01 -4.89
N ASN A 67 1.88 0.78 -3.60
CA ASN A 67 0.99 -0.24 -3.07
C ASN A 67 0.01 0.36 -2.06
N LEU A 68 -1.25 -0.06 -2.08
CA LEU A 68 -2.31 0.45 -1.19
C LEU A 68 -3.12 -0.68 -0.55
N GLY A 69 -3.45 -0.55 0.73
CA GLY A 69 -4.31 -1.48 1.45
C GLY A 69 -5.79 -1.08 1.41
N ILE A 70 -6.59 -1.72 0.55
CA ILE A 70 -8.01 -1.37 0.34
C ILE A 70 -8.98 -2.34 1.04
N GLY A 71 -10.27 -2.00 1.05
CA GLY A 71 -11.35 -2.80 1.58
C GLY A 71 -11.75 -3.97 0.69
N ASP A 72 -12.37 -4.97 1.30
CA ASP A 72 -12.82 -6.18 0.58
C ASP A 72 -13.87 -5.88 -0.48
N ALA A 73 -14.83 -4.99 -0.19
CA ALA A 73 -15.85 -4.60 -1.16
C ALA A 73 -15.25 -3.90 -2.40
N THR A 74 -14.30 -2.98 -2.19
CA THR A 74 -13.60 -2.30 -3.30
C THR A 74 -12.72 -3.27 -4.07
N TYR A 75 -11.95 -4.13 -3.40
CA TYR A 75 -11.14 -5.16 -4.07
C TYR A 75 -12.02 -6.05 -4.96
N ARG A 76 -13.15 -6.53 -4.44
CA ARG A 76 -14.07 -7.39 -5.19
C ARG A 76 -14.69 -6.71 -6.38
N ARG A 77 -15.01 -5.43 -6.27
CA ARG A 77 -15.51 -4.63 -7.39
C ARG A 77 -14.47 -4.49 -8.50
N LEU A 78 -13.19 -4.37 -8.15
CA LEU A 78 -12.10 -4.18 -9.10
C LEU A 78 -11.63 -5.49 -9.76
N PHE A 79 -11.48 -6.56 -8.99
CA PHE A 79 -10.80 -7.78 -9.43
C PHE A 79 -11.56 -9.09 -9.17
N GLY A 80 -12.75 -9.02 -8.56
CA GLY A 80 -13.48 -10.22 -8.13
C GLY A 80 -12.93 -10.82 -6.82
N ALA A 81 -13.04 -12.13 -6.66
CA ALA A 81 -12.60 -12.79 -5.43
C ALA A 81 -11.11 -12.54 -5.16
N ARG A 82 -10.74 -12.39 -3.89
CA ARG A 82 -9.32 -12.33 -3.50
C ARG A 82 -8.64 -13.64 -3.88
N PRO A 83 -7.45 -13.60 -4.49
CA PRO A 83 -6.70 -14.81 -4.82
C PRO A 83 -6.25 -15.51 -3.53
N GLU A 84 -5.87 -16.77 -3.66
CA GLU A 84 -5.21 -17.48 -2.57
C GLU A 84 -3.84 -16.87 -2.24
N ARG A 85 -3.41 -17.05 -0.99
CA ARG A 85 -2.08 -16.62 -0.57
C ARG A 85 -1.04 -17.47 -1.30
N PRO A 86 -0.10 -16.86 -2.06
CA PRO A 86 0.93 -17.61 -2.73
C PRO A 86 1.93 -18.18 -1.70
N PRO A 87 2.71 -19.22 -2.06
CA PRO A 87 3.83 -19.66 -1.24
C PRO A 87 4.83 -18.51 -1.01
N LYS A 88 5.72 -18.65 -0.03
CA LYS A 88 6.78 -17.65 0.22
C LYS A 88 7.59 -17.43 -1.07
N GLY A 89 7.76 -16.16 -1.46
CA GLY A 89 8.43 -15.77 -2.71
C GLY A 89 7.59 -15.96 -3.97
N GLY A 90 6.35 -16.44 -3.84
CA GLY A 90 5.42 -16.62 -4.95
C GLY A 90 4.59 -15.37 -5.25
N VAL A 91 3.86 -15.45 -6.36
CA VAL A 91 2.99 -14.40 -6.89
C VAL A 91 1.55 -14.90 -6.93
N VAL A 92 0.59 -14.03 -6.66
CA VAL A 92 -0.84 -14.35 -6.74
C VAL A 92 -1.24 -14.73 -8.16
N ASP A 93 -1.98 -15.83 -8.30
CA ASP A 93 -2.51 -16.27 -9.59
C ASP A 93 -3.79 -15.49 -9.92
N THR A 94 -3.61 -14.37 -10.63
CA THR A 94 -4.69 -13.46 -11.02
C THR A 94 -4.71 -13.17 -12.53
N GLY A 95 -3.76 -13.74 -13.28
CA GLY A 95 -3.62 -13.52 -14.71
C GLY A 95 -3.16 -12.11 -15.13
N HIS A 96 -2.81 -11.23 -14.17
CA HIS A 96 -2.36 -9.87 -14.46
C HIS A 96 -0.87 -9.79 -14.79
N ASP A 97 -0.50 -8.84 -15.66
CA ASP A 97 0.88 -8.45 -15.89
C ASP A 97 1.31 -7.43 -14.83
N PHE A 98 2.08 -7.88 -13.84
CA PHE A 98 2.57 -7.03 -12.75
C PHE A 98 3.68 -6.06 -13.16
N THR A 99 4.10 -6.10 -14.43
CA THR A 99 5.10 -5.19 -15.00
C THR A 99 4.47 -4.01 -15.77
N ALA A 100 3.16 -4.09 -16.04
CA ALA A 100 2.39 -3.09 -16.77
C ALA A 100 2.47 -1.72 -16.07
N LEU A 101 2.85 -0.71 -16.84
CA LEU A 101 3.00 0.66 -16.34
C LEU A 101 1.65 1.36 -16.33
N ASP A 102 1.42 2.17 -15.30
CA ASP A 102 0.25 3.03 -15.16
C ASP A 102 -1.10 2.27 -15.15
N GLU A 103 -1.06 0.97 -14.78
CA GLU A 103 -2.24 0.11 -14.69
C GLU A 103 -2.48 -0.37 -13.26
N LEU A 104 -3.75 -0.34 -12.84
CA LEU A 104 -4.16 -0.84 -11.53
C LEU A 104 -4.36 -2.36 -11.57
N HIS A 105 -3.62 -3.05 -10.71
CA HIS A 105 -3.69 -4.49 -10.54
C HIS A 105 -3.64 -4.88 -9.05
N PRO A 106 -3.99 -6.12 -8.68
CA PRO A 106 -3.70 -6.67 -7.37
C PRO A 106 -2.21 -6.55 -7.05
N HIS A 107 -1.90 -6.46 -5.76
CA HIS A 107 -0.51 -6.56 -5.35
C HIS A 107 0.03 -7.97 -5.66
N PRO A 108 1.19 -8.10 -6.32
CA PRO A 108 1.72 -9.40 -6.77
C PRO A 108 1.89 -10.42 -5.62
N VAL A 109 2.29 -9.98 -4.43
CA VAL A 109 2.43 -10.84 -3.25
C VAL A 109 1.24 -10.75 -2.27
N TYR A 110 0.69 -9.56 -2.05
CA TYR A 110 -0.31 -9.29 -1.02
C TYR A 110 -1.74 -9.08 -1.54
N GLY A 111 -2.04 -9.43 -2.80
CA GLY A 111 -3.39 -9.37 -3.36
C GLY A 111 -4.41 -10.16 -2.52
N TRP A 112 -4.01 -11.32 -1.99
CA TRP A 112 -4.84 -12.13 -1.07
C TRP A 112 -5.24 -11.38 0.22
N ALA A 113 -4.43 -10.42 0.66
CA ALA A 113 -4.69 -9.58 1.83
C ALA A 113 -5.50 -8.32 1.48
N GLY A 114 -5.84 -8.09 0.20
CA GLY A 114 -6.56 -6.91 -0.27
C GLY A 114 -5.66 -5.72 -0.58
N TRP A 115 -4.40 -5.96 -0.89
CA TRP A 115 -3.49 -4.93 -1.38
C TRP A 115 -3.55 -4.82 -2.90
N VAL A 116 -3.43 -3.60 -3.41
CA VAL A 116 -3.37 -3.28 -4.83
C VAL A 116 -2.09 -2.53 -5.16
N SER A 117 -1.73 -2.49 -6.43
CA SER A 117 -0.48 -1.90 -6.91
C SER A 117 -0.67 -1.19 -8.25
N ILE A 118 0.14 -0.15 -8.47
CA ILE A 118 0.39 0.44 -9.79
C ILE A 118 1.89 0.65 -9.94
N VAL A 119 2.43 0.27 -11.11
CA VAL A 119 3.82 0.55 -11.48
C VAL A 119 3.89 1.91 -12.18
N SER A 120 4.73 2.82 -11.67
CA SER A 120 4.98 4.16 -12.21
C SER A 120 3.72 4.94 -12.61
N PRO A 121 2.80 5.21 -11.66
CA PRO A 121 1.55 5.90 -11.98
C PRO A 121 1.81 7.31 -12.53
N SER A 122 1.05 7.69 -13.55
CA SER A 122 0.98 9.06 -14.06
C SER A 122 0.22 9.96 -13.10
N GLU A 123 0.37 11.28 -13.25
CA GLU A 123 -0.39 12.25 -12.46
C GLU A 123 -1.90 12.07 -12.67
N THR A 124 -2.32 11.79 -13.90
CA THR A 124 -3.72 11.50 -14.21
C THR A 124 -4.21 10.27 -13.44
N THR A 125 -3.46 9.17 -13.44
CA THR A 125 -3.82 7.95 -12.70
C THR A 125 -3.83 8.18 -11.19
N VAL A 126 -2.89 8.98 -10.67
CA VAL A 126 -2.90 9.36 -9.25
C VAL A 126 -4.21 10.05 -8.90
N GLU A 127 -4.65 10.98 -9.74
CA GLU A 127 -5.83 11.79 -9.44
C GLU A 127 -7.16 11.08 -9.70
N SER A 128 -7.28 10.33 -10.79
CA SER A 128 -8.54 9.69 -11.15
C SER A 128 -8.71 8.28 -10.57
N VAL A 129 -7.61 7.56 -10.32
CA VAL A 129 -7.65 6.16 -9.87
C VAL A 129 -7.18 6.01 -8.43
N LEU A 130 -5.99 6.52 -8.09
CA LEU A 130 -5.42 6.26 -6.77
C LEU A 130 -6.03 7.14 -5.68
N ARG A 131 -6.41 8.38 -5.97
CA ARG A 131 -7.00 9.30 -4.97
C ARG A 131 -8.16 8.69 -4.18
N PRO A 132 -9.23 8.14 -4.80
CA PRO A 132 -10.31 7.52 -4.01
C PRO A 132 -9.86 6.27 -3.25
N LEU A 133 -8.86 5.53 -3.74
CA LEU A 133 -8.31 4.35 -3.06
C LEU A 133 -7.41 4.74 -1.88
N LEU A 134 -6.70 5.87 -1.98
CA LEU A 134 -5.91 6.46 -0.90
C LEU A 134 -6.81 6.96 0.23
N ASP A 135 -7.92 7.62 -0.11
CA ASP A 135 -8.92 8.06 0.89
C ASP A 135 -9.44 6.84 1.68
N GLU A 136 -9.81 5.78 0.97
CA GLU A 136 -10.24 4.52 1.59
C GLU A 136 -9.12 3.88 2.44
N ALA A 137 -7.89 3.81 1.93
CA ALA A 137 -6.75 3.23 2.63
C ALA A 137 -6.42 3.99 3.93
N TYR A 138 -6.48 5.33 3.88
CA TYR A 138 -6.27 6.20 5.03
C TYR A 138 -7.35 6.01 6.11
N ASP A 139 -8.62 6.02 5.73
CA ASP A 139 -9.74 5.80 6.67
C ASP A 139 -9.62 4.43 7.37
N ARG A 140 -9.22 3.41 6.61
CA ARG A 140 -8.96 2.06 7.13
C ARG A 140 -7.78 2.05 8.09
N ALA A 141 -6.71 2.77 7.78
CA ALA A 141 -5.57 2.93 8.67
C ALA A 141 -5.98 3.55 10.00
N GLY A 142 -6.83 4.60 9.97
CA GLY A 142 -7.38 5.27 11.14
C GLY A 142 -8.27 4.38 11.99
N ALA A 143 -9.16 3.60 11.36
CA ALA A 143 -10.00 2.62 12.06
C ALA A 143 -9.15 1.53 12.74
N GLN A 144 -8.13 1.01 12.05
CA GLN A 144 -7.25 -0.02 12.58
C GLN A 144 -6.32 0.53 13.67
N PHE A 145 -5.83 1.75 13.53
CA PHE A 145 -5.05 2.46 14.54
C PHE A 145 -5.85 2.61 15.84
N SER A 146 -7.09 3.10 15.74
CA SER A 146 -7.98 3.30 16.90
C SER A 146 -8.18 1.99 17.67
N LYS A 147 -8.40 0.87 16.97
CA LYS A 147 -8.53 -0.45 17.60
C LYS A 147 -7.26 -0.87 18.35
N ARG A 148 -6.08 -0.69 17.72
CA ARG A 148 -4.78 -1.08 18.31
C ARG A 148 -4.43 -0.25 19.53
N VAL A 149 -4.72 1.05 19.48
CA VAL A 149 -4.51 1.97 20.60
C VAL A 149 -5.39 1.63 21.80
N SER A 150 -6.68 1.34 21.56
CA SER A 150 -7.59 0.91 22.63
C SER A 150 -7.12 -0.40 23.27
N ALA A 151 -6.67 -1.36 22.46
CA ALA A 151 -6.14 -2.63 22.96
C ALA A 151 -4.86 -2.43 23.81
N ALA A 152 -3.90 -1.62 23.34
CA ALA A 152 -2.66 -1.34 24.07
C ALA A 152 -2.93 -0.65 25.42
N SER A 153 -3.91 0.26 25.46
CA SER A 153 -4.32 0.94 26.69
C SER A 153 -4.95 -0.03 27.71
N ALA A 154 -5.69 -1.04 27.23
CA ALA A 154 -6.28 -2.07 28.08
C ALA A 154 -5.26 -3.07 28.63
N THR A 155 -4.15 -3.31 27.92
CA THR A 155 -3.05 -4.17 28.39
C THR A 155 -2.15 -3.46 29.41
N ALA A 156 -1.98 -2.14 29.31
CA ALA A 156 -1.14 -1.37 30.24
C ALA A 156 -1.80 -1.10 31.61
N GLY A 157 -3.12 -1.30 31.73
CA GLY A 157 -3.88 -1.15 32.98
C GLY A 157 -4.10 -2.45 33.78
N GLN A 158 -3.51 -3.57 33.34
CA GLN A 158 -3.48 -4.86 34.03
C GLN A 158 -2.09 -5.12 34.59
#